data_AF-A0A1V0RVH9-F1
#
_entry.id   AF-A0A1V0RVH9-F1
#
_cell.length_a   1.000
_cell.length_b   1.000
_cell.length_c   1.000
_cell.angle_alpha   90.00
_cell.angle_beta   90.00
_cell.angle_gamma   90.00
#
_symmetry.space_group_name_H-M   'P 1'
#
loop_
_entity.id
_entity.type
_entity.pdbx_description
1 polymer ?
#
loop_
_entity_poly.entity_id
_entity_poly.type
_entity_poly.pdbx_seq_one_letter_code
_entity_poly.pdbx_strand_id
1 'polypeptide(L)'
;MSKKNADPLRPEAQPPALPKVVGGFSTVLADPPWRFTNRTGKVAPEHRRLDRYSTMDLEGIKALPVSEVCAKNAHLYLWVPNALLPDGLAVMEAWGFRYISNIIWAKRRKDGGPDGRGVGFYFRNVTEILLFGVKGSMRTLAPARSQVNMIETRKREHSRKPDEQYGLIEACSPGPYLEMFARHPQKGWTLWGDEASEEVAPRGQVHKGYAGGEIFPPLHTNEQIPETVAAEIGREIGIRYEAGASIRDLAVETGYPIQRVRSLLELVETPMRKRGRPAAE
;
A
#
# COMPACT_ATOMS: atom_id res chain seq x y z
N MET A 1 14.88 31.26 -0.59
CA MET A 1 13.88 31.33 0.50
C MET A 1 13.75 29.93 1.09
N SER A 2 14.14 29.75 2.35
CA SER A 2 14.00 28.45 3.04
C SER A 2 12.51 28.12 3.14
N LYS A 3 12.09 26.98 2.59
CA LYS A 3 10.72 26.48 2.78
C LYS A 3 10.58 26.16 4.27
N LYS A 4 9.82 26.96 5.02
CA LYS A 4 9.47 26.62 6.41
C LYS A 4 8.79 25.24 6.39
N ASN A 5 9.37 24.27 7.10
CA ASN A 5 8.74 22.99 7.36
C ASN A 5 7.42 23.23 8.10
N ALA A 6 6.38 22.49 7.73
CA ALA A 6 5.09 22.59 8.39
C ALA A 6 5.15 21.98 9.80
N ASP A 7 4.63 22.70 10.80
CA ASP A 7 4.60 22.27 12.21
C ASP A 7 3.77 20.99 12.38
N PRO A 8 4.21 19.99 13.17
CA PRO A 8 3.49 18.72 13.26
C PRO A 8 2.09 18.85 13.90
N LEU A 9 1.14 18.00 13.49
CA LEU A 9 -0.23 17.97 14.06
C LEU A 9 -0.29 17.37 15.47
N ARG A 10 0.69 16.55 15.83
CA ARG A 10 0.91 15.98 17.17
C ARG A 10 2.38 16.13 17.51
N PRO A 11 2.77 16.26 18.79
CA PRO A 11 4.18 16.31 19.17
C PRO A 11 4.95 15.14 18.54
N GLU A 12 6.10 15.44 17.94
CA GLU A 12 7.04 14.38 17.58
C GLU A 12 7.55 13.74 18.87
N ALA A 13 7.22 12.47 19.08
CA ALA A 13 7.85 11.70 20.13
C ALA A 13 9.27 11.32 19.66
N GLN A 14 10.25 11.41 20.56
CA GLN A 14 11.57 10.88 20.27
C GLN A 14 11.45 9.36 20.15
N PRO A 15 11.82 8.77 19.00
CA PRO A 15 11.61 7.35 18.80
C PRO A 15 12.59 6.55 19.68
N PRO A 16 12.22 5.33 20.09
CA PRO A 16 13.09 4.49 20.91
C PRO A 16 14.39 4.15 20.16
N ALA A 17 15.43 3.78 20.90
CA ALA A 17 16.69 3.33 20.29
C ALA A 17 16.45 2.16 19.33
N LEU A 18 17.17 2.15 18.20
CA LEU A 18 17.09 1.03 17.25
C LEU A 18 17.68 -0.24 17.89
N PRO A 19 17.07 -1.41 17.66
CA PRO A 19 17.58 -2.68 18.16
C PRO A 19 18.93 -3.01 17.52
N LYS A 20 19.72 -3.87 18.18
CA LYS A 20 21.02 -4.33 17.68
C LYS A 20 21.09 -5.86 17.72
N VAL A 21 21.75 -6.43 16.73
CA VAL A 21 22.07 -7.86 16.65
C VAL A 21 23.56 -8.05 16.37
N VAL A 22 24.11 -9.19 16.76
CA VAL A 22 25.51 -9.52 16.46
C VAL A 22 25.72 -9.52 14.95
N GLY A 23 26.67 -8.72 14.47
CA GLY A 23 26.96 -8.57 13.04
C GLY A 23 26.05 -7.58 12.27
N GLY A 24 25.01 -7.06 12.90
CA GLY A 24 24.06 -6.11 12.31
C GLY A 24 23.00 -6.75 11.41
N PHE A 25 21.96 -5.98 11.07
CA PHE A 25 20.89 -6.42 10.17
C PHE A 25 21.36 -6.48 8.72
N SER A 26 21.15 -7.62 8.06
CA SER A 26 21.44 -7.77 6.63
C SER A 26 20.34 -7.19 5.75
N THR A 27 19.12 -7.05 6.28
CA THR A 27 17.98 -6.53 5.52
C THR A 27 17.11 -5.65 6.42
N VAL A 28 16.78 -4.46 5.94
CA VAL A 28 15.87 -3.51 6.59
C VAL A 28 14.67 -3.24 5.69
N LEU A 29 13.47 -3.30 6.26
CA LEU A 29 12.24 -2.80 5.68
C LEU A 29 11.80 -1.58 6.50
N ALA A 30 11.44 -0.47 5.86
CA ALA A 30 10.97 0.73 6.54
C ALA A 30 9.77 1.36 5.83
N ASP A 31 8.76 1.77 6.61
CA ASP A 31 7.64 2.61 6.17
C ASP A 31 7.53 3.89 7.02
N PRO A 32 8.43 4.88 6.82
CA PRO A 32 8.46 6.07 7.66
C PRO A 32 7.14 6.84 7.64
N PRO A 33 6.80 7.54 8.74
CA PRO A 33 5.58 8.33 8.83
C PRO A 33 5.77 9.70 8.14
N TRP A 34 5.93 9.69 6.82
CA TRP A 34 6.29 10.86 6.00
C TRP A 34 5.38 12.07 6.21
N ARG A 35 5.97 13.25 6.48
CA ARG A 35 5.24 14.53 6.48
C ARG A 35 5.20 15.16 5.08
N PHE A 36 3.98 15.43 4.60
CA PHE A 36 3.78 16.18 3.36
C PHE A 36 3.83 17.70 3.61
N THR A 37 4.47 18.43 2.70
CA THR A 37 4.61 19.90 2.76
C THR A 37 3.35 20.66 2.34
N ASN A 38 2.53 20.11 1.44
CA ASN A 38 1.34 20.79 0.91
C ASN A 38 0.08 20.50 1.76
N ARG A 39 -0.49 21.56 2.36
CA ARG A 39 -1.64 21.52 3.28
C ARG A 39 -2.97 22.03 2.71
N THR A 40 -3.05 22.36 1.42
CA THR A 40 -4.30 22.86 0.82
C THR A 40 -5.04 21.77 0.05
N GLY A 41 -6.31 21.53 0.36
CA GLY A 41 -7.21 20.61 -0.35
C GLY A 41 -7.49 19.28 0.35
N LYS A 42 -8.26 18.37 -0.29
CA LYS A 42 -8.76 17.11 0.30
C LYS A 42 -7.66 16.09 0.71
N VAL A 43 -6.40 16.39 0.43
CA VAL A 43 -5.18 15.60 0.70
C VAL A 43 -4.42 16.16 1.90
N ALA A 44 -4.85 17.31 2.44
CA ALA A 44 -4.22 17.96 3.59
C ALA A 44 -4.39 17.11 4.86
N PRO A 45 -3.35 16.94 5.68
CA PRO A 45 -3.45 16.36 7.02
C PRO A 45 -4.55 17.00 7.90
N GLU A 46 -4.91 18.26 7.60
CA GLU A 46 -5.93 19.06 8.29
C GLU A 46 -7.39 18.66 7.95
N HIS A 47 -7.60 17.87 6.89
CA HIS A 47 -8.87 17.16 6.76
C HIS A 47 -8.91 16.10 7.85
N ARG A 48 -9.80 16.26 8.85
CA ARG A 48 -10.13 15.39 10.02
C ARG A 48 -10.10 13.85 9.80
N ARG A 49 -9.92 13.36 8.56
CA ARG A 49 -9.71 11.96 8.20
C ARG A 49 -8.25 11.48 8.29
N LEU A 50 -7.26 12.39 8.24
CA LEU A 50 -5.81 12.08 8.28
C LEU A 50 -5.15 12.27 9.67
N ASP A 51 -5.90 12.76 10.66
CA ASP A 51 -5.52 12.93 12.08
C ASP A 51 -5.39 11.58 12.82
N ARG A 52 -4.69 10.59 12.25
CA ARG A 52 -4.61 9.24 12.82
C ARG A 52 -3.25 8.92 13.44
N TYR A 53 -2.15 9.45 12.90
CA TYR A 53 -0.77 9.14 13.36
C TYR A 53 0.14 10.38 13.37
N SER A 54 1.14 10.37 14.25
CA SER A 54 2.22 11.35 14.24
C SER A 54 3.05 11.20 12.96
N THR A 55 3.49 12.32 12.36
CA THR A 55 4.35 12.33 11.16
C THR A 55 5.71 12.89 11.51
N MET A 56 6.75 12.40 10.86
CA MET A 56 8.13 12.84 11.01
C MET A 56 8.53 13.68 9.81
N ASP A 57 9.24 14.78 10.04
CA ASP A 57 9.81 15.55 8.94
C ASP A 57 11.02 14.84 8.30
N LEU A 58 11.44 15.33 7.13
CA LEU A 58 12.50 14.70 6.36
C LEU A 58 13.82 14.62 7.13
N GLU A 59 14.18 15.67 7.85
CA GLU A 59 15.44 15.70 8.60
C GLU A 59 15.41 14.75 9.79
N GLY A 60 14.27 14.63 10.48
CA GLY A 60 14.04 13.63 11.52
C GLY A 60 14.18 12.20 11.01
N ILE A 61 13.63 11.89 9.83
CA ILE A 61 13.78 10.56 9.21
C ILE A 61 15.25 10.30 8.85
N LYS A 62 15.93 11.27 8.22
CA LYS A 62 17.35 11.15 7.85
C LYS A 62 18.28 10.97 9.05
N ALA A 63 17.94 11.57 10.20
CA ALA A 63 18.74 11.52 11.42
C ALA A 63 18.73 10.15 12.13
N LEU A 64 17.84 9.23 11.73
CA LEU A 64 17.82 7.88 12.32
C LEU A 64 19.12 7.14 12.04
N PRO A 65 19.78 6.55 13.06
CA PRO A 65 21.10 5.91 12.91
C PRO A 65 21.01 4.50 12.30
N VAL A 66 20.25 4.34 11.20
CA VAL A 66 19.99 3.04 10.55
C VAL A 66 21.29 2.38 10.09
N SER A 67 22.23 3.18 9.59
CA SER A 67 23.56 2.70 9.16
C SER A 67 24.33 1.96 10.27
N GLU A 68 24.13 2.33 11.53
CA GLU A 68 24.86 1.79 12.70
C GLU A 68 24.34 0.44 13.16
N VAL A 69 23.09 0.10 12.85
CA VAL A 69 22.47 -1.18 13.21
C VAL A 69 22.51 -2.19 12.07
N CYS A 70 22.91 -1.76 10.88
CA CYS A 70 23.06 -2.62 9.70
C CYS A 70 24.41 -3.35 9.67
N ALA A 71 24.43 -4.51 9.03
CA ALA A 71 25.66 -5.18 8.66
C ALA A 71 26.48 -4.35 7.64
N LYS A 72 27.75 -4.70 7.46
CA LYS A 72 28.65 -4.04 6.48
C LYS A 72 28.06 -4.06 5.06
N ASN A 73 27.44 -5.18 4.71
CA ASN A 73 26.69 -5.37 3.47
C ASN A 73 25.23 -5.61 3.86
N ALA A 74 24.32 -4.78 3.35
CA ALA A 74 22.91 -4.89 3.71
C ALA A 74 21.99 -4.40 2.59
N HIS A 75 20.75 -4.86 2.62
CA HIS A 75 19.67 -4.39 1.76
C HIS A 75 18.72 -3.46 2.52
N LEU A 76 18.21 -2.46 1.82
CA LEU A 76 17.15 -1.57 2.30
C LEU A 76 15.95 -1.64 1.36
N TYR A 77 14.78 -1.88 1.93
CA TYR A 77 13.47 -1.76 1.30
C TYR A 77 12.75 -0.58 1.97
N LEU A 78 12.55 0.52 1.24
CA LEU A 78 11.99 1.75 1.78
C LEU A 78 10.69 2.12 1.06
N TRP A 79 9.58 2.10 1.80
CA TRP A 79 8.30 2.57 1.28
C TRP A 79 8.27 4.09 1.17
N VAL A 80 7.92 4.58 -0.02
CA VAL A 80 7.90 6.01 -0.34
C VAL A 80 6.63 6.35 -1.12
N PRO A 81 5.83 7.34 -0.67
CA PRO A 81 4.74 7.88 -1.46
C PRO A 81 5.26 8.46 -2.79
N ASN A 82 4.51 8.31 -3.89
CA ASN A 82 4.94 8.78 -5.22
C ASN A 82 5.42 10.25 -5.23
N ALA A 83 4.77 11.12 -4.46
CA ALA A 83 5.09 12.55 -4.41
C ALA A 83 6.39 12.87 -3.65
N LEU A 84 6.90 11.92 -2.86
CA LEU A 84 8.08 12.07 -1.99
C LEU A 84 9.26 11.23 -2.48
N LEU A 85 9.26 10.79 -3.74
CA LEU A 85 10.36 10.03 -4.32
C LEU A 85 11.74 10.72 -4.12
N PRO A 86 11.91 12.04 -4.37
CA PRO A 86 13.18 12.71 -4.10
C PRO A 86 13.61 12.62 -2.63
N ASP A 87 12.67 12.79 -1.70
CA ASP A 87 12.92 12.71 -0.25
C ASP A 87 13.31 11.28 0.16
N GLY A 88 12.66 10.27 -0.43
CA GLY A 88 13.00 8.87 -0.25
C GLY A 88 14.43 8.54 -0.66
N LEU A 89 14.88 9.06 -1.81
CA LEU A 89 16.27 8.89 -2.26
C LEU A 89 17.27 9.58 -1.32
N ALA A 90 16.95 10.77 -0.83
CA ALA A 90 17.77 11.48 0.15
C ALA A 90 17.87 10.73 1.49
N VAL A 91 16.79 10.06 1.92
CA VAL A 91 16.81 9.19 3.11
C VAL A 91 17.71 7.97 2.90
N MET A 92 17.62 7.30 1.75
CA MET A 92 18.51 6.16 1.46
C MET A 92 19.98 6.58 1.52
N GLU A 93 20.33 7.72 0.93
CA GLU A 93 21.69 8.26 0.97
C GLU A 93 22.13 8.57 2.40
N ALA A 94 21.30 9.26 3.19
CA ALA A 94 21.59 9.59 4.59
C ALA A 94 21.80 8.34 5.45
N TRP A 95 21.04 7.27 5.20
CA TRP A 95 21.20 5.99 5.89
C TRP A 95 22.36 5.14 5.34
N GLY A 96 23.08 5.61 4.32
CA GLY A 96 24.25 4.95 3.76
C GLY A 96 23.93 3.83 2.76
N PHE A 97 22.78 3.89 2.11
CA PHE A 97 22.34 2.96 1.07
C PHE A 97 22.33 3.64 -0.30
N ARG A 98 22.94 2.98 -1.28
CA ARG A 98 22.84 3.40 -2.69
C ARG A 98 21.58 2.82 -3.30
N TYR A 99 20.77 3.67 -3.93
CA TYR A 99 19.62 3.24 -4.72
C TYR A 99 20.06 2.34 -5.89
N ILE A 100 19.34 1.23 -6.09
CA ILE A 100 19.59 0.27 -7.16
C ILE A 100 18.39 0.16 -8.10
N SER A 101 17.20 -0.09 -7.53
CA SER A 101 15.95 -0.28 -8.28
C SER A 101 14.76 -0.06 -7.35
N ASN A 102 13.55 -0.27 -7.84
CA ASN A 102 12.32 -0.18 -7.06
C ASN A 102 11.36 -1.31 -7.43
N ILE A 103 10.46 -1.62 -6.49
CA ILE A 103 9.30 -2.48 -6.67
C ILE A 103 8.07 -1.58 -6.57
N ILE A 104 7.14 -1.71 -7.52
CA ILE A 104 5.88 -0.96 -7.51
C ILE A 104 4.78 -1.82 -6.90
N TRP A 105 4.06 -1.27 -5.93
CA TRP A 105 2.80 -1.85 -5.51
C TRP A 105 1.67 -1.24 -6.33
N ALA A 106 1.08 -2.00 -7.25
CA ALA A 106 -0.13 -1.64 -7.96
C ALA A 106 -1.38 -2.05 -7.16
N LYS A 107 -2.17 -1.05 -6.78
CA LYS A 107 -3.42 -1.24 -6.04
C LYS A 107 -4.51 -1.62 -7.02
N ARG A 108 -4.94 -2.87 -6.96
CA ARG A 108 -5.95 -3.41 -7.86
C ARG A 108 -7.34 -3.37 -7.24
N ARG A 109 -8.35 -3.24 -8.08
CA ARG A 109 -9.75 -3.52 -7.74
C ARG A 109 -10.00 -5.04 -7.86
N LYS A 110 -11.24 -5.46 -7.60
CA LYS A 110 -11.64 -6.87 -7.78
C LYS A 110 -11.45 -7.33 -9.22
N ASP A 111 -11.68 -6.47 -10.20
CA ASP A 111 -11.54 -6.72 -11.63
C ASP A 111 -10.10 -6.64 -12.19
N GLY A 112 -9.10 -6.54 -11.30
CA GLY A 112 -7.68 -6.35 -11.65
C GLY A 112 -7.35 -5.01 -12.32
N GLY A 113 -8.33 -4.14 -12.53
CA GLY A 113 -8.10 -2.75 -12.94
C GLY A 113 -7.50 -1.90 -11.81
N PRO A 114 -6.95 -0.71 -12.12
CA PRO A 114 -6.37 0.18 -11.11
C PRO A 114 -7.42 0.75 -10.15
N ASP A 115 -7.10 0.79 -8.84
CA ASP A 115 -7.97 1.35 -7.80
C ASP A 115 -7.90 2.89 -7.74
N GLY A 116 -8.73 3.54 -8.56
CA GLY A 116 -8.81 5.01 -8.69
C GLY A 116 -9.31 5.78 -7.46
N ARG A 117 -9.58 5.10 -6.34
CA ARG A 117 -9.99 5.77 -5.08
C ARG A 117 -8.84 6.51 -4.39
N GLY A 118 -7.59 6.28 -4.80
CA GLY A 118 -6.42 7.00 -4.30
C GLY A 118 -6.52 8.51 -4.47
N VAL A 119 -6.07 9.28 -3.48
CA VAL A 119 -6.07 10.75 -3.54
C VAL A 119 -4.76 11.26 -4.15
N GLY A 120 -4.82 12.35 -4.91
CA GLY A 120 -3.66 13.03 -5.49
C GLY A 120 -4.09 14.30 -6.22
N PHE A 121 -3.19 15.28 -6.32
CA PHE A 121 -3.48 16.59 -6.91
C PHE A 121 -3.45 16.59 -8.45
N TYR A 122 -2.47 15.88 -9.03
CA TYR A 122 -2.29 15.80 -10.48
C TYR A 122 -2.85 14.49 -11.05
N PHE A 123 -2.57 13.36 -10.39
CA PHE A 123 -3.04 12.03 -10.78
C PHE A 123 -3.64 11.29 -9.60
N ARG A 124 -4.54 10.35 -9.88
CA ARG A 124 -5.04 9.40 -8.88
C ARG A 124 -3.93 8.41 -8.53
N ASN A 125 -3.52 8.37 -7.26
CA ASN A 125 -2.47 7.45 -6.80
C ASN A 125 -3.00 6.01 -6.72
N VAL A 126 -2.75 5.23 -7.76
CA VAL A 126 -3.08 3.80 -7.83
C VAL A 126 -1.86 2.91 -7.55
N THR A 127 -0.70 3.51 -7.30
CA THR A 127 0.55 2.83 -6.97
C THR A 127 1.20 3.41 -5.70
N GLU A 128 2.09 2.63 -5.08
CA GLU A 128 3.12 3.10 -4.14
C GLU A 128 4.47 2.48 -4.51
N ILE A 129 5.57 3.13 -4.09
CA ILE A 129 6.93 2.74 -4.45
C ILE A 129 7.60 2.11 -3.24
N LEU A 130 8.20 0.93 -3.42
CA LEU A 130 9.16 0.34 -2.50
C LEU A 130 10.56 0.44 -3.12
N LEU A 131 11.35 1.39 -2.66
CA LEU A 131 12.72 1.56 -3.13
C LEU A 131 13.60 0.41 -2.61
N PHE A 132 14.52 -0.05 -3.45
CA PHE A 132 15.52 -1.05 -3.10
C PHE A 132 16.93 -0.44 -3.17
N GLY A 133 17.64 -0.51 -2.04
CA GLY A 133 18.99 0.00 -1.89
C GLY A 133 19.97 -1.01 -1.33
N VAL A 134 21.24 -0.77 -1.58
CA VAL A 134 22.35 -1.62 -1.12
C VAL A 134 23.36 -0.77 -0.35
N LYS A 135 23.73 -1.25 0.84
CA LYS A 135 24.90 -0.83 1.58
C LYS A 135 26.05 -1.78 1.29
N GLY A 136 27.24 -1.24 1.05
CA GLY A 136 28.41 -2.04 0.66
C GLY A 136 28.28 -2.64 -0.74
N SER A 137 28.69 -3.90 -0.90
CA SER A 137 28.63 -4.64 -2.16
C SER A 137 27.93 -5.97 -1.95
N MET A 138 26.63 -5.99 -2.24
CA MET A 138 25.77 -7.15 -2.03
C MET A 138 24.84 -7.33 -3.22
N ARG A 139 24.73 -8.58 -3.68
CA ARG A 139 23.68 -8.98 -4.63
C ARG A 139 22.53 -9.61 -3.86
N THR A 140 21.34 -9.50 -4.43
CA THR A 140 20.18 -10.29 -4.02
C THR A 140 20.44 -11.79 -4.16
N LEU A 141 19.68 -12.57 -3.39
CA LEU A 141 19.65 -14.03 -3.48
C LEU A 141 19.12 -14.49 -4.84
N ALA A 142 19.37 -15.75 -5.19
CA ALA A 142 19.04 -16.30 -6.50
C ALA A 142 17.56 -16.07 -6.95
N PRO A 143 16.55 -16.19 -6.07
CA PRO A 143 15.15 -15.98 -6.46
C PRO A 143 14.85 -14.58 -7.03
N ALA A 144 15.62 -13.56 -6.65
CA ALA A 144 15.42 -12.20 -7.13
C ALA A 144 15.67 -12.04 -8.64
N ARG A 145 16.36 -12.99 -9.28
CA ARG A 145 16.67 -12.95 -10.73
C ARG A 145 15.43 -13.20 -11.60
N SER A 146 14.43 -13.89 -11.05
CA SER A 146 13.14 -14.14 -11.69
C SER A 146 12.00 -13.32 -11.06
N GLN A 147 12.26 -12.59 -9.98
CA GLN A 147 11.28 -11.75 -9.32
C GLN A 147 11.01 -10.50 -10.17
N VAL A 148 9.76 -10.32 -10.57
CA VAL A 148 9.31 -9.07 -11.21
C VAL A 148 9.23 -7.95 -10.17
N ASN A 149 9.46 -6.71 -10.61
CA ASN A 149 9.46 -5.54 -9.73
C ASN A 149 8.05 -4.96 -9.50
N MET A 150 7.06 -5.84 -9.31
CA MET A 150 5.67 -5.48 -9.13
C MET A 150 5.01 -6.36 -8.06
N ILE A 151 4.25 -5.74 -7.18
CA ILE A 151 3.29 -6.40 -6.29
C ILE A 151 1.90 -5.91 -6.70
N GLU A 152 0.98 -6.81 -6.99
CA GLU A 152 -0.39 -6.46 -7.37
C GLU A 152 -1.37 -7.04 -6.36
N THR A 153 -2.00 -6.17 -5.58
CA THR A 153 -2.94 -6.63 -4.55
C THR A 153 -4.10 -5.67 -4.41
N ARG A 154 -5.22 -6.18 -3.88
CA ARG A 154 -6.34 -5.34 -3.50
C ARG A 154 -5.99 -4.50 -2.28
N LYS A 155 -6.30 -3.20 -2.36
CA LYS A 155 -6.08 -2.26 -1.25
C LYS A 155 -6.85 -2.73 0.00
N ARG A 156 -6.13 -2.84 1.12
CA ARG A 156 -6.69 -3.15 2.45
C ARG A 156 -6.97 -1.86 3.22
N GLU A 157 -7.11 -1.96 4.54
CA GLU A 157 -7.30 -0.81 5.42
C GLU A 157 -6.27 0.32 5.21
N HIS A 158 -6.62 1.53 5.64
CA HIS A 158 -5.87 2.73 5.29
C HIS A 158 -4.41 2.62 5.68
N SER A 159 -3.50 2.88 4.73
CA SER A 159 -2.04 2.86 4.92
C SER A 159 -1.42 1.50 5.23
N ARG A 160 -2.17 0.38 5.15
CA ARG A 160 -1.56 -0.96 5.27
C ARG A 160 -0.91 -1.39 3.97
N LYS A 161 0.37 -1.77 4.05
CA LYS A 161 1.19 -2.30 2.95
C LYS A 161 0.84 -3.77 2.65
N PRO A 162 1.14 -4.30 1.46
CA PRO A 162 0.83 -5.68 1.10
C PRO A 162 1.68 -6.68 1.91
N ASP A 163 1.06 -7.71 2.51
CA ASP A 163 1.79 -8.75 3.25
C ASP A 163 2.73 -9.54 2.33
N GLU A 164 2.43 -9.57 1.03
CA GLU A 164 3.22 -10.19 -0.04
C GLU A 164 4.66 -9.65 -0.08
N GLN A 165 4.90 -8.46 0.47
CA GLN A 165 6.25 -7.89 0.62
C GLN A 165 7.17 -8.80 1.44
N TYR A 166 6.67 -9.48 2.47
CA TYR A 166 7.51 -10.26 3.39
C TYR A 166 8.09 -11.47 2.70
N GLY A 167 7.23 -12.28 2.04
CA GLY A 167 7.68 -13.44 1.28
C GLY A 167 8.61 -13.06 0.13
N LEU A 168 8.35 -11.94 -0.55
CA LEU A 168 9.25 -11.40 -1.58
C LEU A 168 10.63 -11.08 -0.99
N ILE A 169 10.67 -10.33 0.11
CA ILE A 169 11.92 -9.88 0.71
C ILE A 169 12.72 -11.07 1.26
N GLU A 170 12.08 -11.98 2.01
CA GLU A 170 12.71 -13.17 2.59
C GLU A 170 13.27 -14.12 1.52
N ALA A 171 12.63 -14.21 0.35
CA ALA A 171 13.15 -15.00 -0.77
C ALA A 171 14.34 -14.31 -1.48
N CYS A 172 14.34 -12.97 -1.53
CA CYS A 172 15.29 -12.20 -2.33
C CYS A 172 16.50 -11.67 -1.54
N SER A 173 16.42 -11.64 -0.22
CA SER A 173 17.40 -11.01 0.66
C SER A 173 17.62 -11.83 1.93
N PRO A 174 18.86 -11.91 2.46
CA PRO A 174 19.12 -12.67 3.66
C PRO A 174 18.78 -11.87 4.93
N GLY A 175 18.46 -12.59 6.00
CA GLY A 175 18.36 -12.04 7.34
C GLY A 175 19.74 -11.80 7.99
N PRO A 176 19.78 -11.32 9.25
CA PRO A 176 18.62 -10.99 10.08
C PRO A 176 17.84 -9.77 9.57
N TYR A 177 16.53 -9.75 9.82
CA TYR A 177 15.59 -8.76 9.30
C TYR A 177 15.15 -7.75 10.36
N LEU A 178 15.10 -6.47 9.99
CA LEU A 178 14.55 -5.37 10.79
C LEU A 178 13.37 -4.74 10.03
N GLU A 179 12.21 -4.61 10.69
CA GLU A 179 11.10 -3.77 10.22
C GLU A 179 11.01 -2.51 11.08
N MET A 180 11.16 -1.36 10.45
CA MET A 180 11.03 -0.05 11.07
C MET A 180 9.66 0.56 10.81
N PHE A 181 9.10 1.18 11.84
CA PHE A 181 7.74 1.71 11.90
C PHE A 181 6.66 0.62 11.74
N ALA A 182 6.97 -0.59 12.23
CA ALA A 182 6.07 -1.74 12.19
C ALA A 182 4.79 -1.46 12.99
N ARG A 183 3.65 -1.92 12.46
CA ARG A 183 2.33 -1.82 13.12
C ARG A 183 1.73 -3.18 13.49
N HIS A 184 2.33 -4.25 13.00
CA HIS A 184 1.86 -5.62 13.21
C HIS A 184 3.04 -6.53 13.47
N PRO A 185 2.87 -7.57 14.30
CA PRO A 185 3.90 -8.57 14.51
C PRO A 185 4.15 -9.36 13.23
N GLN A 186 5.42 -9.54 12.86
CA GLN A 186 5.85 -10.41 11.76
C GLN A 186 6.88 -11.41 12.28
N LYS A 187 6.55 -12.71 12.18
CA LYS A 187 7.41 -13.79 12.65
C LYS A 187 8.76 -13.77 11.92
N GLY A 188 9.85 -13.86 12.67
CA GLY A 188 11.22 -13.87 12.11
C GLY A 188 11.80 -12.47 11.85
N TRP A 189 11.05 -11.41 12.12
CA TRP A 189 11.50 -10.03 12.01
C TRP A 189 11.71 -9.40 13.37
N THR A 190 12.77 -8.61 13.51
CA THR A 190 12.89 -7.68 14.64
C THR A 190 12.09 -6.43 14.31
N LEU A 191 11.19 -6.02 15.21
CA LEU A 191 10.26 -4.92 14.96
C LEU A 191 10.66 -3.70 15.77
N TRP A 192 10.53 -2.54 15.16
CA TRP A 192 10.76 -1.25 15.81
C TRP A 192 9.64 -0.29 15.41
N GLY A 193 8.91 0.26 16.39
CA GLY A 193 7.81 1.20 16.15
C GLY A 193 6.97 1.41 17.41
N ASP A 194 6.24 2.52 17.45
CA ASP A 194 5.41 2.92 18.61
C ASP A 194 4.24 1.96 18.88
N GLU A 195 3.87 1.12 17.91
CA GLU A 195 2.79 0.12 17.97
C GLU A 195 3.31 -1.33 17.92
N ALA A 196 4.63 -1.54 18.08
CA ALA A 196 5.26 -2.85 17.85
C ALA A 196 5.15 -3.85 19.03
N SER A 197 4.56 -3.46 20.16
CA SER A 197 4.30 -4.39 21.28
C SER A 197 3.06 -5.24 21.02
N GLU A 198 3.10 -6.54 21.34
CA GLU A 198 1.98 -7.49 21.20
C GLU A 198 0.69 -7.05 21.90
N GLU A 199 0.77 -6.12 22.85
CA GLU A 199 -0.34 -5.60 23.66
C GLU A 199 -1.10 -4.42 23.04
N VAL A 200 -0.63 -3.85 21.92
CA VAL A 200 -1.29 -2.70 21.28
C VAL A 200 -2.21 -3.18 20.17
N ALA A 201 -3.51 -3.07 20.39
CA ALA A 201 -4.51 -3.29 19.34
C ALA A 201 -4.21 -2.33 18.17
N PRO A 202 -4.00 -2.83 16.93
CA PRO A 202 -3.69 -1.99 15.79
C PRO A 202 -4.79 -0.97 15.56
N ARG A 203 -4.41 0.30 15.36
CA ARG A 203 -5.39 1.34 15.08
C ARG A 203 -5.90 1.19 13.64
N GLY A 204 -7.12 0.71 13.49
CA GLY A 204 -7.76 0.54 12.19
C GLY A 204 -9.10 -0.17 12.32
N GLN A 205 -10.18 0.45 11.86
CA GLN A 205 -11.45 -0.26 11.71
C GLN A 205 -11.45 -1.01 10.38
N VAL A 206 -11.60 -2.34 10.45
CA VAL A 206 -11.84 -3.17 9.27
C VAL A 206 -13.25 -2.88 8.76
N HIS A 207 -13.36 -2.15 7.65
CA HIS A 207 -14.62 -2.02 6.93
C HIS A 207 -14.75 -3.19 5.95
N LYS A 208 -15.94 -3.80 5.81
CA LYS A 208 -16.21 -4.97 4.93
C LYS A 208 -15.66 -4.84 3.50
N GLY A 209 -15.50 -3.62 2.96
CA GLY A 209 -14.92 -3.36 1.64
C GLY A 209 -13.39 -3.43 1.52
N TYR A 210 -12.64 -3.57 2.62
CA TYR A 210 -11.18 -3.46 2.69
C TYR A 210 -10.48 -4.74 3.20
N ALA A 211 -11.15 -5.89 3.17
CA ALA A 211 -10.61 -7.16 3.69
C ALA A 211 -9.45 -7.76 2.85
N GLY A 212 -9.02 -7.13 1.76
CA GLY A 212 -8.18 -7.80 0.76
C GLY A 212 -8.95 -8.90 0.01
N GLY A 213 -8.26 -9.77 -0.72
CA GLY A 213 -8.84 -10.94 -1.40
C GLY A 213 -8.35 -11.13 -2.84
N GLU A 214 -8.79 -12.21 -3.48
CA GLU A 214 -8.39 -12.55 -4.86
C GLU A 214 -8.72 -11.42 -5.85
N ILE A 215 -7.79 -11.24 -6.79
CA ILE A 215 -7.97 -10.41 -7.99
C ILE A 215 -8.59 -11.34 -9.04
N PHE A 216 -9.83 -11.06 -9.46
CA PHE A 216 -10.37 -11.67 -10.66
C PHE A 216 -9.49 -11.25 -11.85
N PRO A 217 -9.37 -12.07 -12.92
CA PRO A 217 -8.41 -11.85 -14.00
C PRO A 217 -8.40 -10.38 -14.45
N PRO A 218 -7.20 -9.77 -14.58
CA PRO A 218 -7.06 -8.36 -14.88
C PRO A 218 -7.75 -8.03 -16.20
N LEU A 219 -8.44 -6.89 -16.22
CA LEU A 219 -9.06 -6.38 -17.43
C LEU A 219 -8.28 -5.17 -17.95
N HIS A 220 -7.64 -5.34 -19.09
CA HIS A 220 -7.04 -4.25 -19.84
C HIS A 220 -8.13 -3.41 -20.54
N THR A 221 -7.86 -2.13 -20.76
CA THR A 221 -8.81 -1.24 -21.46
C THR A 221 -9.00 -1.73 -22.90
N ASN A 222 -10.26 -1.93 -23.31
CA ASN A 222 -10.64 -2.54 -24.60
C ASN A 222 -10.31 -4.03 -24.75
N GLU A 223 -9.89 -4.70 -23.68
CA GLU A 223 -9.77 -6.15 -23.71
C GLU A 223 -11.16 -6.78 -23.71
N GLN A 224 -11.44 -7.56 -24.74
CA GLN A 224 -12.61 -8.40 -24.77
C GLN A 224 -12.38 -9.53 -23.77
N ILE A 225 -13.04 -9.42 -22.62
CA ILE A 225 -13.20 -10.56 -21.72
C ILE A 225 -13.81 -11.69 -22.55
N PRO A 226 -13.22 -12.91 -22.56
CA PRO A 226 -13.86 -14.06 -23.17
C PRO A 226 -15.29 -14.17 -22.64
N GLU A 227 -16.24 -14.44 -23.53
CA GLU A 227 -17.67 -14.47 -23.21
C GLU A 227 -17.97 -15.40 -22.02
N THR A 228 -17.20 -16.49 -21.89
CA THR A 228 -17.25 -17.43 -20.76
C THR A 228 -16.91 -16.78 -19.41
N VAL A 229 -15.86 -15.95 -19.37
CA VAL A 229 -15.44 -15.24 -18.16
C VAL A 229 -16.41 -14.09 -17.86
N ALA A 230 -16.90 -13.40 -18.89
CA ALA A 230 -17.92 -12.37 -18.73
C ALA A 230 -19.24 -12.95 -18.18
N ALA A 231 -19.63 -14.15 -18.62
CA ALA A 231 -20.80 -14.86 -18.10
C ALA A 231 -20.61 -15.27 -16.63
N GLU A 232 -19.42 -15.72 -16.23
CA GLU A 232 -19.15 -16.05 -14.82
C GLU A 232 -19.25 -14.83 -13.90
N ILE A 233 -18.64 -13.72 -14.32
CA ILE A 233 -18.74 -12.44 -13.62
C ILE A 233 -20.20 -11.97 -13.58
N GLY A 234 -20.92 -12.11 -14.69
CA GLY A 234 -22.35 -11.79 -14.80
C GLY A 234 -23.19 -12.58 -13.80
N ARG A 235 -22.99 -13.90 -13.69
CA ARG A 235 -23.69 -14.76 -12.74
C ARG A 235 -23.47 -14.33 -11.29
N GLU A 236 -22.22 -14.07 -10.91
CA GLU A 236 -21.89 -13.63 -9.55
C GLU A 236 -22.49 -12.25 -9.21
N ILE A 237 -22.51 -11.33 -10.18
CA ILE A 237 -23.18 -10.03 -10.04
C ILE A 237 -24.70 -10.20 -9.97
N GLY A 238 -25.26 -11.12 -10.75
CA GLY A 238 -26.68 -11.48 -10.79
C GLY A 238 -27.19 -11.95 -9.45
N ILE A 239 -26.50 -12.91 -8.82
CA ILE A 239 -26.83 -13.44 -7.48
C ILE A 239 -26.96 -12.29 -6.46
N ARG A 240 -25.99 -11.37 -6.45
CA ARG A 240 -25.98 -10.23 -5.52
C ARG A 240 -27.05 -9.20 -5.85
N TYR A 241 -27.31 -8.98 -7.14
CA TYR A 241 -28.39 -8.12 -7.60
C TYR A 241 -29.73 -8.66 -7.10
N GLU A 242 -30.02 -9.93 -7.33
CA GLU A 242 -31.24 -10.62 -6.88
C GLU A 242 -31.38 -10.59 -5.36
N ALA A 243 -30.28 -10.75 -4.63
CA ALA A 243 -30.23 -10.66 -3.16
C ALA A 243 -30.48 -9.25 -2.60
N GLY A 244 -30.63 -8.22 -3.44
CA GLY A 244 -31.08 -6.89 -3.02
C GLY A 244 -30.17 -5.74 -3.45
N ALA A 245 -28.92 -6.00 -3.85
CA ALA A 245 -27.97 -4.95 -4.20
C ALA A 245 -28.49 -4.10 -5.38
N SER A 246 -28.36 -2.77 -5.31
CA SER A 246 -28.67 -1.92 -6.46
C SER A 246 -27.56 -1.99 -7.50
N ILE A 247 -27.86 -1.64 -8.76
CA ILE A 247 -26.83 -1.51 -9.82
C ILE A 247 -25.72 -0.54 -9.38
N ARG A 248 -26.05 0.47 -8.57
CA ARG A 248 -25.08 1.43 -8.06
C ARG A 248 -24.18 0.81 -7.00
N ASP A 249 -24.72 0.00 -6.11
CA ASP A 249 -23.94 -0.72 -5.10
C ASP A 249 -23.00 -1.71 -5.79
N LEU A 250 -23.52 -2.45 -6.77
CA LEU A 250 -22.72 -3.38 -7.58
C LEU A 250 -21.61 -2.64 -8.35
N ALA A 251 -21.89 -1.47 -8.93
CA ALA A 251 -20.87 -0.64 -9.59
C ALA A 251 -19.78 -0.17 -8.61
N VAL A 252 -20.16 0.20 -7.39
CA VAL A 252 -19.21 0.60 -6.34
C VAL A 252 -18.38 -0.59 -5.83
N GLU A 253 -19.02 -1.74 -5.62
CA GLU A 253 -18.39 -2.96 -5.09
C GLU A 253 -17.46 -3.65 -6.09
N THR A 254 -17.88 -3.73 -7.35
CA THR A 254 -17.10 -4.34 -8.44
C THR A 254 -16.07 -3.35 -8.99
N GLY A 255 -16.36 -2.05 -8.94
CA GLY A 255 -15.57 -1.01 -9.60
C GLY A 255 -15.92 -0.82 -11.08
N TYR A 256 -16.93 -1.53 -11.59
CA TYR A 256 -17.38 -1.42 -12.97
C TYR A 256 -18.22 -0.15 -13.22
N PRO A 257 -18.13 0.47 -14.41
CA PRO A 257 -19.10 1.47 -14.84
C PRO A 257 -20.53 0.90 -14.78
N ILE A 258 -21.51 1.74 -14.45
CA ILE A 258 -22.94 1.34 -14.40
C ILE A 258 -23.38 0.63 -15.68
N GLN A 259 -22.91 1.11 -16.84
CA GLN A 259 -23.20 0.48 -18.14
C GLN A 259 -22.63 -0.94 -18.23
N ARG A 260 -21.42 -1.18 -17.72
CA ARG A 260 -20.81 -2.51 -17.73
C ARG A 260 -21.52 -3.49 -16.80
N VAL A 261 -21.90 -3.04 -15.60
CA VAL A 261 -22.74 -3.85 -14.69
C VAL A 261 -24.05 -4.24 -15.39
N ARG A 262 -24.66 -3.31 -16.11
CA ARG A 262 -25.87 -3.59 -16.90
C ARG A 262 -25.63 -4.62 -17.99
N SER A 263 -24.59 -4.44 -18.80
CA SER A 263 -24.26 -5.40 -19.87
C SER A 263 -23.93 -6.79 -19.33
N LEU A 264 -23.29 -6.91 -18.17
CA LEU A 264 -22.98 -8.20 -17.55
C LEU A 264 -24.23 -8.90 -17.01
N LEU A 265 -25.15 -8.15 -16.40
CA LEU A 265 -26.45 -8.66 -15.96
C LEU A 265 -27.34 -9.06 -17.15
N GLU A 266 -27.33 -8.28 -18.23
CA GLU A 266 -28.02 -8.60 -19.50
C GLU A 266 -27.44 -9.85 -20.16
N LEU A 267 -26.10 -10.00 -20.16
CA LEU A 267 -25.41 -11.17 -20.74
C LEU A 267 -25.84 -12.49 -20.11
N VAL A 268 -26.18 -12.50 -18.81
CA VAL A 268 -26.67 -13.68 -18.09
C VAL A 268 -28.17 -13.64 -17.83
N GLU A 269 -28.90 -12.81 -18.59
CA GLU A 269 -30.36 -12.71 -18.57
C GLU A 269 -30.97 -12.40 -17.19
N THR A 270 -30.23 -11.72 -16.30
CA THR A 270 -30.75 -11.33 -14.98
C THR A 270 -31.89 -10.31 -15.13
N PRO A 271 -33.10 -10.57 -14.57
CA PRO A 271 -34.24 -9.66 -14.70
C PRO A 271 -34.00 -8.30 -14.05
N MET A 272 -33.96 -7.22 -14.84
CA MET A 272 -33.74 -5.86 -14.34
C MET A 272 -34.97 -5.31 -13.60
N ARG A 273 -34.78 -4.85 -12.36
CA ARG A 273 -35.83 -4.13 -11.61
C ARG A 273 -36.21 -2.83 -12.34
N LYS A 274 -37.51 -2.51 -12.34
CA LYS A 274 -38.04 -1.26 -12.95
C LYS A 274 -37.32 -0.04 -12.36
N ARG A 275 -36.97 0.93 -13.22
CA ARG A 275 -36.38 2.21 -12.79
C ARG A 275 -37.43 3.01 -12.02
N GLY A 276 -37.17 3.25 -10.74
CA GLY A 276 -38.00 4.09 -9.88
C GLY A 276 -37.64 3.88 -8.43
N ARG A 277 -37.77 4.92 -7.61
CA ARG A 277 -37.74 4.79 -6.15
C ARG A 277 -38.92 3.87 -5.77
N PRO A 278 -38.73 2.83 -4.94
CA PRO A 278 -39.89 2.12 -4.40
C PRO A 278 -40.79 3.17 -3.73
N ALA A 279 -42.10 3.10 -3.99
CA ALA A 279 -43.06 3.87 -3.22
C ALA A 279 -42.85 3.50 -1.75
N ALA A 280 -42.72 4.51 -0.89
CA ALA A 280 -42.69 4.28 0.54
C ALA A 280 -44.08 3.76 0.94
N GLU A 281 -44.13 2.53 1.43
CA GLU A 281 -45.19 2.05 2.33
C GLU A 281 -44.73 2.26 3.77
#